data_AF-A0A370G5Z4-F1
#
_entry.id   AF-A0A370G5Z4-F1
#
_cell.length_a   1.000
_cell.length_b   1.000
_cell.length_c   1.000
_cell.angle_alpha   90.00
_cell.angle_beta   90.00
_cell.angle_gamma   90.00
#
_symmetry.space_group_name_H-M   'P 1'
#
loop_
_entity.id
_entity.type
_entity.pdbx_description
1 polymer ?
#
loop_
_entity_poly.entity_id
_entity_poly.type
_entity_poly.pdbx_seq_one_letter_code
_entity_poly.pdbx_strand_id
1 'polypeptide(L)'
;MQGPDPLPDDDHSAPPPSDTQAESVAAPASRAKVLHDIRGQLSPAMLAADRLSLHADPKVRELAEQIVRSIEQAALRLKDLPRF
;
A
#
# COMPACT_ATOMS: atom_id res chain seq x y z
N MET A 1 -8.86 -8.50 65.52
CA MET A 1 -10.23 -8.92 65.13
C MET A 1 -10.38 -8.51 63.67
N GLN A 2 -10.16 -9.34 62.64
CA GLN A 2 -11.01 -10.44 62.12
C GLN A 2 -12.50 -9.98 62.06
N GLY A 3 -13.24 -9.94 60.95
CA GLY A 3 -13.05 -10.40 59.56
C GLY A 3 -14.15 -9.76 58.66
N PRO A 4 -14.76 -10.47 57.69
CA PRO A 4 -14.59 -10.23 56.24
C PRO A 4 -15.83 -9.73 55.46
N ASP A 5 -15.60 -9.41 54.17
CA ASP A 5 -16.44 -9.18 52.97
C ASP A 5 -17.92 -9.66 52.96
N PRO A 6 -18.82 -9.03 52.16
CA PRO A 6 -18.92 -9.35 50.71
C PRO A 6 -19.27 -8.21 49.71
N LEU A 7 -18.58 -8.22 48.56
CA LEU A 7 -19.04 -8.21 47.14
C LEU A 7 -20.57 -8.00 46.81
N PRO A 8 -20.96 -7.73 45.53
CA PRO A 8 -20.62 -6.64 44.62
C PRO A 8 -21.90 -6.05 43.96
N ASP A 9 -22.01 -4.74 43.71
CA ASP A 9 -23.08 -4.25 42.82
C ASP A 9 -22.57 -4.18 41.38
N ASP A 10 -23.02 -5.18 40.62
CA ASP A 10 -23.10 -5.21 39.16
C ASP A 10 -23.76 -3.92 38.63
N ASP A 11 -22.96 -2.91 38.26
CA ASP A 11 -23.38 -1.90 37.30
C ASP A 11 -22.80 -2.26 35.92
N HIS A 12 -23.47 -3.21 35.26
CA HIS A 12 -23.33 -3.38 33.83
C HIS A 12 -23.99 -2.19 33.13
N SER A 13 -23.20 -1.26 32.61
CA SER A 13 -23.60 -0.51 31.41
C SER A 13 -22.40 0.04 30.64
N ALA A 14 -21.96 -0.84 29.74
CA ALA A 14 -21.34 -0.61 28.44
C ALA A 14 -20.08 0.28 28.32
N PRO A 15 -19.00 -0.24 27.70
CA PRO A 15 -17.94 0.64 27.21
C PRO A 15 -18.53 1.56 26.13
N PRO A 16 -18.17 2.85 26.05
CA PRO A 16 -18.39 3.57 24.81
C PRO A 16 -17.54 2.88 23.72
N PRO A 17 -18.13 2.38 22.63
CA PRO A 17 -17.35 2.11 21.44
C PRO A 17 -16.90 3.49 20.93
N SER A 18 -15.68 3.89 21.27
CA SER A 18 -14.99 4.89 20.45
C SER A 18 -14.52 4.19 19.17
N ASP A 19 -15.51 3.76 18.39
CA ASP A 19 -15.43 3.74 16.93
C ASP A 19 -15.16 5.18 16.50
N THR A 20 -13.89 5.54 16.54
CA THR A 20 -13.36 6.49 15.58
C THR A 20 -12.18 5.80 14.91
N GLN A 21 -12.48 4.64 14.31
CA GLN A 21 -12.14 4.52 12.90
C GLN A 21 -12.76 5.74 12.23
N ALA A 22 -11.97 6.80 12.16
CA ALA A 22 -12.15 7.79 11.13
C ALA A 22 -11.98 6.99 9.84
N GLU A 23 -13.10 6.48 9.31
CA GLU A 23 -13.31 6.38 7.88
C GLU A 23 -12.99 7.77 7.35
N SER A 24 -11.71 7.99 7.09
CA SER A 24 -11.24 9.05 6.23
C SER A 24 -11.82 8.66 4.90
N VAL A 25 -13.05 9.14 4.67
CA VAL A 25 -13.73 9.11 3.39
C VAL A 25 -12.71 9.68 2.44
N ALA A 26 -12.02 8.79 1.73
CA ALA A 26 -10.79 9.11 1.05
C ALA A 26 -11.17 10.13 -0.02
N ALA A 27 -10.91 11.40 0.27
CA ALA A 27 -10.98 12.46 -0.72
C ALA A 27 -10.19 11.95 -1.93
N PRO A 28 -10.73 12.08 -3.16
CA PRO A 28 -10.11 11.49 -4.34
C PRO A 28 -8.64 11.88 -4.34
N ALA A 29 -7.77 10.88 -4.16
CA ALA A 29 -6.34 11.11 -4.03
C ALA A 29 -5.93 11.95 -5.23
N SER A 30 -5.21 13.04 -4.97
CA SER A 30 -4.77 13.89 -6.06
C SER A 30 -4.04 13.04 -7.09
N ARG A 31 -4.20 13.32 -8.37
CA ARG A 31 -3.52 12.57 -9.44
C ARG A 31 -2.02 12.42 -9.19
N ALA A 32 -1.41 13.47 -8.61
CA ALA A 32 -0.01 13.45 -8.19
C ALA A 32 0.29 12.39 -7.11
N LYS A 33 -0.60 12.24 -6.13
CA LYS A 33 -0.51 11.20 -5.09
C LYS A 33 -0.65 9.80 -5.69
N VAL A 34 -1.66 9.58 -6.55
CA VAL A 34 -1.85 8.28 -7.23
C VAL A 34 -0.64 7.91 -8.09
N LEU A 35 -0.12 8.86 -8.87
CA LEU A 35 1.09 8.66 -9.67
C LEU A 35 2.33 8.38 -8.81
N HIS A 36 2.45 9.05 -7.66
CA HIS A 36 3.53 8.81 -6.71
C HIS A 36 3.45 7.40 -6.12
N ASP A 37 2.27 6.98 -5.67
CA ASP A 37 2.03 5.66 -5.08
C ASP A 37 2.33 4.54 -6.10
N ILE A 38 1.83 4.69 -7.34
CA ILE A 38 2.11 3.73 -8.42
C ILE A 38 3.61 3.67 -8.73
N ARG A 39 4.31 4.82 -8.76
CA ARG A 39 5.77 4.83 -8.93
C ARG A 39 6.47 4.10 -7.77
N GLY A 40 6.00 4.30 -6.54
CA GLY A 40 6.50 3.58 -5.37
C GLY A 40 6.35 2.06 -5.52
N GLN A 41 5.18 1.59 -5.96
CA GLN A 41 4.88 0.17 -6.18
C GLN A 41 5.70 -0.47 -7.31
N LEU A 42 6.00 0.29 -8.37
CA LEU A 42 6.79 -0.19 -9.51
C LEU A 42 8.31 -0.18 -9.25
N SER A 43 8.78 0.57 -8.26
CA SER A 43 10.20 0.69 -7.91
C SER A 43 10.90 -0.66 -7.62
N PRO A 44 10.34 -1.59 -6.81
CA PRO A 44 10.95 -2.90 -6.59
C PRO A 44 10.97 -3.77 -7.86
N ALA A 45 9.96 -3.65 -8.74
CA ALA A 45 9.93 -4.38 -10.01
C ALA A 45 11.02 -3.87 -10.97
N MET A 46 11.24 -2.56 -11.03
CA MET A 46 12.34 -1.95 -11.78
C MET A 46 13.71 -2.41 -11.27
N LEU A 47 13.90 -2.44 -9.94
CA LEU A 47 15.15 -2.92 -9.34
C LEU A 47 15.39 -4.42 -9.61
N ALA A 48 14.34 -5.24 -9.57
CA ALA A 48 14.43 -6.66 -9.90
C ALA A 48 14.79 -6.87 -11.37
N ALA A 49 14.17 -6.10 -12.29
CA ALA A 49 14.52 -6.14 -13.70
C ALA A 49 15.96 -5.69 -13.96
N ASP A 50 16.42 -4.64 -13.29
CA ASP A 50 17.82 -4.19 -13.39
C ASP A 50 18.81 -5.28 -12.97
N ARG A 51 18.52 -6.01 -11.87
CA ARG A 51 19.32 -7.17 -11.47
C ARG A 51 19.30 -8.31 -12.49
N LEU A 52 18.15 -8.60 -13.09
CA LEU A 52 18.01 -9.63 -14.13
C LEU A 52 18.75 -9.25 -15.41
N SER A 53 18.91 -7.96 -15.69
CA SER A 53 19.69 -7.47 -16.85
C SER A 53 21.18 -7.83 -16.76
N LEU A 54 21.69 -8.07 -15.55
CA LEU A 54 23.07 -8.48 -15.29
C LEU A 54 23.27 -10.01 -15.33
N HIS A 55 22.20 -10.77 -15.60
CA HIS A 55 22.26 -12.22 -15.60
C HIS A 55 23.11 -12.76 -16.76
N ALA A 56 23.81 -13.88 -16.55
CA ALA A 56 24.70 -14.46 -17.56
C ALA A 56 23.95 -15.00 -18.79
N ASP A 57 22.74 -15.51 -18.57
CA ASP A 57 21.87 -16.01 -19.64
C ASP A 57 21.32 -14.84 -20.49
N PRO A 58 21.63 -14.78 -21.81
CA PRO A 58 21.15 -13.73 -22.69
C PRO A 58 19.62 -13.65 -22.77
N LYS A 59 18.92 -14.78 -22.65
CA LYS A 59 17.45 -14.80 -22.69
C LYS A 59 16.85 -14.15 -21.45
N VAL A 60 17.48 -14.33 -20.30
CA VAL A 60 17.07 -13.67 -19.05
C VAL A 60 17.28 -12.16 -19.15
N ARG A 61 18.40 -11.71 -19.73
CA ARG A 61 18.63 -10.27 -19.96
C ARG A 61 17.60 -9.65 -20.89
N GLU A 62 17.26 -10.33 -21.99
CA GLU A 62 16.26 -9.84 -22.95
C GLU A 62 14.88 -9.68 -22.30
N LEU A 63 14.48 -10.65 -21.47
CA LEU A 63 13.25 -10.57 -20.68
C LEU A 63 13.30 -9.43 -19.67
N ALA A 64 14.44 -9.21 -19.03
CA ALA A 64 14.64 -8.10 -18.09
C ALA A 64 14.44 -6.74 -18.77
N GLU A 65 15.06 -6.53 -19.94
CA GLU A 65 14.86 -5.32 -20.72
C GLU A 65 13.41 -5.15 -21.18
N GLN A 66 12.74 -6.25 -21.54
CA GLN A 66 11.33 -6.20 -21.92
C GLN A 66 10.43 -5.77 -20.75
N ILE A 67 10.73 -6.22 -19.53
CA ILE A 67 10.04 -5.78 -18.31
C ILE A 67 10.25 -4.27 -18.11
N VAL A 68 11.49 -3.79 -18.16
CA VAL A 68 11.82 -2.36 -18.01
C VAL A 68 11.03 -1.52 -19.02
N ARG A 69 11.11 -1.87 -20.31
CA ARG A 69 10.39 -1.16 -21.38
C ARG A 69 8.89 -1.14 -21.12
N SER A 70 8.30 -2.25 -20.70
CA SER A 70 6.86 -2.35 -20.44
C SER A 70 6.42 -1.46 -19.27
N ILE A 71 7.21 -1.42 -18.20
CA ILE A 71 6.95 -0.57 -17.03
C ILE A 71 7.06 0.91 -17.40
N GLU A 72 8.07 1.29 -18.17
CA GLU A 72 8.25 2.67 -18.63
C GLU A 72 7.09 3.13 -19.52
N GLN A 73 6.66 2.29 -20.47
CA GLN A 73 5.50 2.57 -21.31
C GLN A 73 4.22 2.71 -20.49
N ALA A 74 3.98 1.83 -19.52
CA ALA A 74 2.84 1.94 -18.62
C ALA A 74 2.88 3.25 -17.81
N ALA A 75 4.05 3.61 -17.27
CA ALA A 75 4.24 4.84 -16.51
C ALA A 75 4.06 6.11 -17.36
N LEU A 76 4.47 6.08 -18.64
CA LEU A 76 4.21 7.16 -19.60
C LEU A 76 2.71 7.30 -19.87
N ARG A 77 2.04 6.20 -20.23
CA ARG A 77 0.60 6.20 -20.49
C ARG A 77 -0.19 6.74 -19.30
N LEU A 78 0.18 6.33 -18.09
CA LEU A 78 -0.46 6.80 -16.86
C LEU A 78 -0.35 8.32 -16.64
N LYS A 79 0.78 8.94 -17.06
CA LYS A 79 0.95 10.40 -17.04
C LYS A 79 0.14 11.12 -18.12
N ASP A 80 -0.26 10.42 -19.17
CA ASP A 80 -1.03 10.98 -20.29
C ASP A 80 -2.54 10.76 -20.14
N LEU A 81 -2.98 9.93 -19.18
CA LEU A 81 -4.39 9.65 -18.96
C LEU A 81 -5.18 10.95 -18.64
N PRO A 82 -6.26 11.25 -19.39
CA PRO A 82 -7.09 12.42 -19.13
C PRO A 82 -7.76 12.33 -17.76
N ARG A 83 -8.11 13.49 -17.20
CA ARG A 83 -8.76 13.59 -15.89
C ARG A 83 -10.18 13.05 -16.00
N PHE A 84 -10.51 12.03 -15.21
CA PHE A 84 -11.88 11.53 -15.01
C PHE A 84 -12.53 12.25 -13.83
#